data_AF-A0A820QUA9-F1
#
_entry.id   AF-A0A820QUA9-F1
#
_cell.length_a   1.000
_cell.length_b   1.000
_cell.length_c   1.000
_cell.angle_alpha   90.00
_cell.angle_beta   90.00
_cell.angle_gamma   90.00
#
_symmetry.space_group_name_H-M   'P 1'
#
loop_
_entity.id
_entity.type
_entity.pdbx_description
1 polymer ?
#
loop_
_entity_poly.entity_id
_entity_poly.type
_entity_poly.pdbx_seq_one_letter_code
_entity_poly.pdbx_strand_id
1 'polypeptide(L)'
;NFKIFISPGNSGTTLDQSMGTISTIFQTEKDILDFVDTKQIDLVISLNKTYYFEELEARLCEHGLHYLGCSVDTLALTDNQLNAKQFMSKHKIPTLDWTHCLNQEDAQIFINKYPNQQEWIVRSTNGNGLINCKTQDETIQ
;
A
#
# COMPACT_ATOMS: atom_id res chain seq x y z
N ASN A 1 -5.14 -3.82 -32.64
CA ASN A 1 -6.16 -3.22 -31.76
C ASN A 1 -6.02 -3.81 -30.38
N PHE A 2 -5.54 -3.02 -29.42
CA PHE A 2 -5.50 -3.42 -28.01
C PHE A 2 -6.88 -3.19 -27.38
N LYS A 3 -7.28 -4.06 -26.46
CA LYS A 3 -8.50 -3.89 -25.64
C LYS A 3 -8.07 -3.64 -24.21
N ILE A 4 -8.72 -2.68 -23.56
CA ILE A 4 -8.44 -2.35 -22.17
C ILE A 4 -9.67 -2.72 -21.35
N PHE A 5 -9.46 -3.44 -20.25
CA PHE A 5 -10.50 -3.82 -19.29
C PHE A 5 -10.16 -3.17 -17.95
N ILE A 6 -11.15 -2.58 -17.28
CA ILE A 6 -10.93 -1.83 -16.05
C ILE A 6 -11.88 -2.35 -14.98
N SER A 7 -11.35 -2.67 -13.80
CA SER A 7 -12.14 -3.14 -12.66
C SER A 7 -11.78 -2.37 -11.38
N PRO A 8 -12.76 -1.89 -10.59
CA PRO A 8 -14.17 -1.77 -10.94
C PRO A 8 -14.43 -0.67 -11.97
N GLY A 9 -13.47 0.22 -12.20
CA GLY A 9 -13.64 1.43 -13.00
C GLY A 9 -14.46 2.50 -12.28
N ASN A 10 -14.76 3.58 -13.00
CA ASN A 10 -15.63 4.67 -12.56
C ASN A 10 -16.43 5.24 -13.75
N SER A 11 -17.33 6.18 -13.50
CA SER A 11 -18.19 6.79 -14.53
C SER A 11 -17.41 7.38 -15.71
N GLY A 12 -16.20 7.91 -15.47
CA GLY A 12 -15.33 8.44 -16.52
C GLY A 12 -14.81 7.35 -17.46
N THR A 13 -14.41 6.20 -16.91
CA THR A 13 -13.92 5.06 -17.72
C THR A 13 -15.01 4.38 -18.55
N THR A 14 -16.28 4.51 -18.15
CA THR A 14 -17.42 3.92 -18.87
C THR A 14 -17.85 4.75 -20.10
N LEU A 15 -17.57 6.06 -20.09
CA LEU A 15 -17.93 6.97 -21.18
C LEU A 15 -17.03 6.81 -22.40
N ASP A 16 -15.79 6.38 -22.21
CA ASP A 16 -14.84 6.14 -23.29
C ASP A 16 -14.89 4.67 -23.77
N GLN A 17 -15.98 4.34 -24.48
CA GLN A 17 -16.17 3.04 -25.11
C GLN A 17 -15.34 2.86 -26.39
N SER A 18 -14.70 3.94 -26.87
CA SER A 18 -13.95 3.93 -28.13
C SER A 18 -12.75 2.97 -28.10
N MET A 19 -12.25 2.66 -26.90
CA MET A 19 -11.15 1.70 -26.67
C MET A 19 -11.58 0.32 -26.15
N GLY A 20 -12.89 0.01 -26.20
CA GLY A 20 -13.41 -1.28 -25.74
C GLY A 20 -13.38 -1.45 -24.22
N THR A 21 -13.38 -0.35 -23.48
CA THR A 21 -13.39 -0.32 -22.01
C THR A 21 -14.62 -1.01 -21.46
N ILE A 22 -14.45 -2.19 -20.87
CA ILE A 22 -15.50 -2.86 -20.11
C ILE A 22 -15.18 -2.70 -18.63
N SER A 23 -16.10 -2.05 -17.91
CA SER A 23 -16.11 -2.03 -16.44
C SER A 23 -16.78 -3.31 -15.95
N THR A 24 -16.09 -4.04 -15.08
CA THR A 24 -16.62 -5.24 -14.39
C THR A 24 -16.12 -5.21 -12.96
N ILE A 25 -16.92 -5.68 -12.01
CA ILE A 25 -16.52 -5.79 -10.60
C ILE A 25 -16.26 -7.26 -10.33
N PHE A 26 -15.05 -7.59 -9.90
CA PHE A 26 -14.70 -8.93 -9.43
C PHE A 26 -14.92 -9.02 -7.92
N GLN A 27 -15.49 -10.12 -7.45
CA GLN A 27 -15.72 -10.34 -6.02
C GLN A 27 -14.78 -11.39 -5.44
N THR A 28 -14.25 -12.27 -6.28
CA THR A 28 -13.36 -13.36 -5.89
C THR A 28 -12.14 -13.43 -6.80
N GLU A 29 -11.06 -14.05 -6.32
CA GLU A 29 -9.86 -14.32 -7.11
C GLU A 29 -10.20 -15.14 -8.36
N LYS A 30 -11.06 -16.14 -8.17
CA LYS A 30 -11.54 -17.00 -9.24
C LYS A 30 -12.21 -16.21 -10.36
N ASP A 31 -12.99 -15.18 -10.04
CA ASP A 31 -13.64 -14.35 -11.07
C ASP A 31 -12.60 -13.66 -11.96
N ILE A 32 -11.48 -13.23 -11.37
CA ILE A 32 -10.36 -12.62 -12.09
C ILE A 32 -9.69 -13.66 -12.99
N LEU A 33 -9.34 -14.82 -12.44
CA LEU A 33 -8.68 -15.92 -13.16
C LEU A 33 -9.54 -16.42 -14.35
N ASP A 34 -10.83 -16.65 -14.13
CA ASP A 34 -11.76 -17.05 -15.19
C ASP A 34 -11.87 -15.97 -16.28
N PHE A 35 -11.85 -14.69 -15.89
CA PHE A 35 -11.97 -13.57 -16.81
C PHE A 35 -10.72 -13.40 -17.67
N VAL A 36 -9.52 -13.50 -17.07
CA VAL A 36 -8.26 -13.39 -17.83
C VAL A 36 -8.14 -14.50 -18.86
N ASP A 37 -8.57 -15.72 -18.51
CA ASP A 37 -8.63 -16.85 -19.44
C ASP A 37 -9.68 -16.62 -20.53
N THR A 38 -10.90 -16.23 -20.17
CA THR A 38 -12.00 -16.05 -21.14
C THR A 38 -11.73 -14.91 -22.13
N LYS A 39 -11.11 -13.82 -21.65
CA LYS A 39 -10.81 -12.64 -22.48
C LYS A 39 -9.43 -12.69 -23.12
N GLN A 40 -8.63 -13.73 -22.83
CA GLN A 40 -7.27 -13.89 -23.33
C GLN A 40 -6.46 -12.62 -23.02
N ILE A 41 -6.45 -12.23 -21.75
CA ILE A 41 -5.73 -11.04 -21.28
C ILE A 41 -4.23 -11.32 -21.34
N ASP A 42 -3.45 -10.40 -21.89
CA ASP A 42 -1.99 -10.56 -21.95
C ASP A 42 -1.26 -9.97 -20.73
N LEU A 43 -1.85 -8.94 -20.11
CA LEU A 43 -1.26 -8.17 -19.01
C LEU A 43 -2.34 -7.73 -18.01
N VAL A 44 -2.08 -8.00 -16.73
CA VAL A 44 -2.87 -7.48 -15.61
C VAL A 44 -2.09 -6.37 -14.92
N ILE A 45 -2.73 -5.23 -14.68
CA ILE A 45 -2.14 -4.10 -13.94
C ILE A 45 -2.95 -3.86 -12.67
N SER A 46 -2.27 -3.86 -11.52
CA SER A 46 -2.87 -3.62 -10.20
C SER A 46 -2.33 -2.31 -9.60
N LEU A 47 -3.24 -1.44 -9.16
CA LEU A 47 -2.90 -0.10 -8.66
C LEU A 47 -3.13 0.09 -7.15
N ASN A 48 -3.95 -0.73 -6.50
CA ASN A 48 -4.20 -0.63 -5.07
C ASN A 48 -4.43 -2.03 -4.47
N LYS A 49 -4.25 -2.19 -3.16
CA LYS A 49 -4.43 -3.46 -2.46
C LYS A 49 -5.89 -3.86 -2.26
N THR A 50 -6.80 -2.88 -2.26
CA THR A 50 -8.17 -3.01 -1.72
C THR A 50 -9.00 -4.10 -2.42
N TYR A 51 -8.58 -4.56 -3.60
CA TYR A 51 -9.32 -5.53 -4.41
C TYR A 51 -8.55 -6.80 -4.74
N TYR A 52 -7.33 -6.99 -4.22
CA TYR A 52 -6.51 -8.11 -4.65
C TYR A 52 -6.17 -9.05 -3.50
N PHE A 53 -6.66 -10.27 -3.72
CA PHE A 53 -6.45 -11.44 -2.92
C PHE A 53 -4.94 -11.64 -2.68
N GLU A 54 -4.60 -12.06 -1.46
CA GLU A 54 -3.27 -12.58 -1.16
C GLU A 54 -2.92 -13.61 -2.24
N GLU A 55 -1.72 -13.50 -2.82
CA GLU A 55 -1.19 -14.41 -3.85
C GLU A 55 -1.72 -14.26 -5.29
N LEU A 56 -2.61 -13.31 -5.62
CA LEU A 56 -3.11 -13.17 -7.00
C LEU A 56 -1.98 -13.01 -8.04
N GLU A 57 -0.94 -12.25 -7.72
CA GLU A 57 0.25 -12.15 -8.57
C GLU A 57 0.84 -13.52 -8.87
N ALA A 58 1.04 -14.35 -7.84
CA ALA A 58 1.61 -15.68 -7.98
C ALA A 58 0.71 -16.56 -8.84
N ARG A 59 -0.61 -16.52 -8.63
CA ARG A 59 -1.59 -17.29 -9.43
C ARG A 59 -1.63 -16.86 -10.90
N LEU A 60 -1.63 -15.56 -11.17
CA LEU A 60 -1.56 -15.06 -12.55
C LEU A 60 -0.24 -15.47 -13.22
N CYS A 61 0.88 -15.39 -12.50
CA CYS A 61 2.17 -15.85 -13.00
C CYS A 61 2.19 -17.38 -13.26
N GLU A 62 1.58 -18.20 -12.41
CA GLU A 62 1.42 -19.65 -12.61
C GLU A 62 0.63 -19.96 -13.89
N HIS A 63 -0.31 -19.10 -14.27
CA HIS A 63 -1.08 -19.17 -15.52
C HIS A 63 -0.31 -18.60 -16.74
N GLY A 64 0.94 -18.17 -16.57
CA GLY A 64 1.76 -17.62 -17.65
C GLY A 64 1.41 -16.18 -18.05
N LEU A 65 0.64 -15.47 -17.21
CA LEU A 65 0.26 -14.08 -17.46
C LEU A 65 1.32 -13.11 -16.96
N HIS A 66 1.44 -11.98 -17.66
CA HIS A 66 2.22 -10.86 -17.16
C HIS A 66 1.41 -10.08 -16.12
N TYR A 67 2.04 -9.79 -14.98
CA TYR A 67 1.47 -9.00 -13.91
C TYR A 67 2.35 -7.78 -13.63
N LEU A 68 1.73 -6.60 -13.58
CA LEU A 68 2.37 -5.36 -13.16
C LEU A 68 1.62 -4.82 -11.93
N GLY A 69 2.18 -5.04 -10.76
CA GLY A 69 1.63 -4.56 -9.50
C GLY A 69 2.65 -4.72 -8.38
N CYS A 70 2.25 -4.34 -7.17
CA CYS A 70 3.06 -4.61 -5.99
C CYS A 70 2.72 -5.99 -5.44
N SER A 71 3.74 -6.77 -5.10
CA SER A 71 3.55 -7.99 -4.32
C SER A 71 3.01 -7.67 -2.92
N VAL A 72 2.47 -8.69 -2.23
CA VAL A 72 2.00 -8.56 -0.84
C VAL A 72 3.11 -8.00 0.06
N ASP A 73 4.34 -8.48 -0.09
CA ASP A 73 5.51 -8.01 0.66
C ASP A 73 5.85 -6.54 0.35
N THR A 74 5.72 -6.12 -0.91
CA THR A 74 5.97 -4.73 -1.31
C THR A 74 4.90 -3.79 -0.74
N LEU A 75 3.64 -4.24 -0.71
CA LEU A 75 2.53 -3.50 -0.10
C LEU A 75 2.68 -3.37 1.42
N ALA A 76 3.34 -4.32 2.08
CA ALA A 76 3.62 -4.20 3.51
C ALA A 76 4.49 -2.97 3.85
N LEU A 77 5.29 -2.47 2.88
CA LEU A 77 6.06 -1.23 3.04
C LEU A 77 5.19 0.03 2.92
N THR A 78 4.07 -0.02 2.20
CA THR A 78 3.16 1.14 2.05
C THR A 78 2.12 1.20 3.15
N ASP A 79 1.62 0.04 3.60
CA ASP A 79 0.50 -0.04 4.52
C ASP A 79 0.91 0.09 5.99
N ASN A 80 2.16 -0.25 6.31
CA ASN A 80 2.66 -0.26 7.68
C ASN A 80 3.95 0.56 7.78
N GLN A 81 3.82 1.74 8.41
CA GLN A 81 4.93 2.65 8.62
C GLN A 81 6.07 2.01 9.43
N LEU A 82 5.77 1.10 10.35
CA LEU A 82 6.79 0.36 11.12
C LEU A 82 7.62 -0.53 10.19
N ASN A 83 6.97 -1.30 9.32
CA ASN A 83 7.66 -2.13 8.32
C ASN A 83 8.54 -1.27 7.41
N ALA A 84 8.02 -0.13 6.94
CA ALA A 84 8.76 0.81 6.09
C ALA A 84 10.01 1.35 6.82
N LYS A 85 9.85 1.77 8.07
CA LYS A 85 10.93 2.32 8.91
C LYS A 85 12.00 1.28 9.23
N GLN A 86 11.60 0.05 9.54
CA GLN A 86 12.52 -1.07 9.75
C GLN A 86 13.28 -1.41 8.46
N PHE A 87 12.61 -1.46 7.32
CA PHE A 87 13.23 -1.69 6.01
C PHE A 87 14.28 -0.61 5.69
N MET A 88 13.90 0.66 5.81
CA MET A 88 14.83 1.77 5.56
C MET A 88 16.06 1.71 6.46
N SER A 89 15.86 1.42 7.75
CA SER A 89 16.96 1.32 8.73
C SER A 89 17.90 0.15 8.41
N LYS A 90 17.33 -1.04 8.13
CA LYS A 90 18.09 -2.25 7.76
C LYS A 90 18.95 -2.03 6.51
N HIS A 91 18.41 -1.31 5.52
CA HIS A 91 19.06 -1.09 4.24
C HIS A 91 19.82 0.24 4.15
N LYS A 92 19.96 0.98 5.25
CA LYS A 92 20.66 2.28 5.32
C LYS A 92 20.10 3.32 4.33
N ILE A 93 18.81 3.25 4.06
CA ILE A 93 18.09 4.26 3.27
C ILE A 93 17.87 5.48 4.18
N PRO A 94 18.25 6.70 3.75
CA PRO A 94 18.06 7.90 4.56
C PRO A 94 16.61 8.09 5.00
N THR A 95 16.39 8.23 6.31
CA THR A 95 15.08 8.48 6.90
C THR A 95 15.26 9.28 8.19
N LEU A 96 14.21 9.97 8.65
CA LEU A 96 14.22 10.61 9.97
C LEU A 96 14.45 9.56 11.06
N ASP A 97 15.25 9.91 12.07
CA ASP A 97 15.43 9.08 13.27
C ASP A 97 14.06 8.83 13.91
N TRP A 98 13.88 7.63 14.45
CA TRP A 98 12.58 7.13 14.85
C TRP A 98 12.73 6.02 15.89
N THR A 99 11.65 5.78 16.62
CA THR A 99 11.51 4.62 17.49
C THR A 99 10.10 4.06 17.37
N HIS A 100 9.93 2.81 17.78
CA HIS A 100 8.61 2.23 18.01
C HIS A 100 8.33 2.26 19.51
N CYS A 101 7.29 2.98 19.91
CA CYS A 101 6.87 3.07 21.30
C CYS A 101 5.66 2.16 21.54
N LEU A 102 5.77 1.24 22.49
CA LEU A 102 4.65 0.43 22.95
C LEU A 102 3.93 1.06 24.14
N ASN A 103 4.60 1.97 24.82
CA ASN A 103 4.10 2.69 25.99
C ASN A 103 4.70 4.11 26.06
N GLN A 104 4.25 4.89 27.04
CA GLN A 104 4.69 6.26 27.27
C GLN A 104 6.16 6.37 27.71
N GLU A 105 6.68 5.37 28.43
CA GLU A 105 8.07 5.34 28.89
C GLU A 105 9.05 5.26 27.70
N ASP A 106 8.75 4.41 26.71
CA ASP A 106 9.52 4.31 25.46
C ASP A 106 9.62 5.68 24.75
N ALA A 107 8.50 6.42 24.70
CA ALA A 107 8.43 7.74 24.09
C ALA A 107 9.28 8.76 24.85
N GLN A 108 9.21 8.76 26.18
CA GLN A 108 10.00 9.65 27.03
C GLN A 108 11.50 9.42 26.85
N ILE A 109 11.94 8.16 26.81
CA ILE A 109 13.34 7.81 26.58
C ILE A 109 13.82 8.37 25.25
N PHE A 110 13.02 8.25 24.19
CA PHE A 110 13.38 8.73 22.87
C PHE A 110 13.42 10.25 22.77
N ILE A 111 12.42 10.96 23.33
CA ILE A 111 12.37 12.43 23.31
C ILE A 111 13.56 13.03 24.06
N ASN A 112 13.94 12.43 25.19
CA ASN A 112 15.08 12.89 26.00
C ASN A 112 16.43 12.81 25.28
N LYS A 113 16.55 12.01 24.20
CA LYS A 113 17.74 11.99 23.33
C LYS A 113 17.92 13.30 22.54
N TYR A 114 16.87 14.12 22.38
CA TYR A 114 16.87 15.35 21.60
C TYR A 114 16.32 16.55 22.40
N PRO A 115 17.08 17.06 23.38
CA PRO A 115 16.59 18.08 24.32
C PRO A 115 16.20 19.41 23.66
N ASN A 116 16.70 19.71 22.46
CA ASN A 116 16.42 20.95 21.73
C ASN A 116 15.38 20.77 20.60
N GLN A 117 14.81 19.58 20.43
CA GLN A 117 13.83 19.30 19.37
C GLN A 117 12.47 19.88 19.73
N GLN A 118 11.93 20.72 18.85
CA GLN A 118 10.66 21.42 19.07
C GLN A 118 9.47 20.73 18.39
N GLU A 119 9.71 20.00 17.30
CA GLU A 119 8.64 19.39 16.51
C GLU A 119 8.80 17.87 16.45
N TRP A 120 7.68 17.16 16.61
CA TRP A 120 7.63 15.71 16.59
C TRP A 120 6.51 15.22 15.67
N ILE A 121 6.74 14.07 15.05
CA ILE A 121 5.75 13.37 14.24
C ILE A 121 5.40 12.09 14.97
N VAL A 122 4.19 12.00 15.51
CA VAL A 122 3.64 10.79 16.11
C VAL A 122 2.71 10.14 15.10
N ARG A 123 2.89 8.85 14.85
CA ARG A 123 2.01 8.06 13.98
C ARG A 123 1.48 6.83 14.71
N SER A 124 0.18 6.62 14.61
CA SER A 124 -0.45 5.37 15.04
C SER A 124 -0.01 4.23 14.12
N THR A 125 0.16 3.03 14.69
CA THR A 125 0.38 1.80 13.92
C THR A 125 -0.90 1.32 13.22
N ASN A 126 -2.07 1.69 13.76
CA ASN A 126 -3.37 1.37 13.20
C ASN A 126 -3.97 2.61 12.54
N GLY A 127 -3.83 2.72 11.23
CA GLY A 127 -4.42 3.79 10.40
C GLY A 127 -3.44 4.91 10.01
N ASN A 128 -3.98 5.95 9.35
CA ASN A 128 -3.21 7.07 8.81
C ASN A 128 -3.09 8.26 9.78
N GLY A 129 -3.32 8.03 11.08
CA GLY A 129 -3.22 9.08 12.10
C GLY A 129 -1.79 9.61 12.16
N LEU A 130 -1.60 10.85 11.69
CA LEU A 130 -0.36 11.60 11.81
C LEU A 130 -0.66 12.82 12.67
N ILE A 131 0.09 12.95 13.76
CA ILE A 131 0.03 14.10 14.66
C ILE A 131 1.37 14.82 14.58
N ASN A 132 1.32 16.10 14.24
CA ASN A 132 2.46 16.99 14.34
C ASN A 132 2.39 17.67 15.70
N CYS A 133 3.26 17.27 16.62
CA CYS A 133 3.33 17.84 17.95
C CYS A 133 4.37 18.96 17.97
N LYS A 134 4.05 20.09 18.59
CA LYS A 134 4.91 21.28 18.69
C LYS A 134 5.58 21.42 20.05
N THR A 135 5.26 20.52 20.97
CA THR A 135 5.85 20.47 22.31
C THR A 135 6.11 19.03 22.72
N GLN A 136 7.01 18.83 23.70
CA GLN A 136 7.26 17.50 24.25
C GLN A 136 6.01 16.94 24.95
N ASP A 137 5.28 17.79 25.68
CA ASP A 137 4.05 17.40 26.38
C ASP A 137 2.98 16.88 25.41
N GLU A 138 2.79 17.56 24.26
CA GLU A 138 1.89 17.10 23.18
C GLU A 138 2.34 15.79 22.54
N THR A 139 3.63 15.45 22.62
CA THR A 139 4.19 14.23 22.01
C THR A 139 4.01 13.01 22.92
N ILE A 140 3.92 13.24 24.23
CA ILE A 140 3.86 12.19 25.26
C ILE A 140 2.42 11.74 25.55
N GLN A 141 1.42 12.62 25.31
CA GLN A 141 -0.01 12.35 25.52
C GLN A 141 -0.62 11.46 24.42
#